data_AF-A0AAW1XJL9-F1
#
_entry.id   AF-A0AAW1XJL9-F1
#
_cell.length_a   1.000
_cell.length_b   1.000
_cell.length_c   1.000
_cell.angle_alpha   90.00
_cell.angle_beta   90.00
_cell.angle_gamma   90.00
#
_symmetry.space_group_name_H-M   'P 1'
#
loop_
_entity.id
_entity.type
_entity.pdbx_description
1 polymer ?
#
loop_
_entity_poly.entity_id
_entity_poly.type
_entity_poly.pdbx_seq_one_letter_code
_entity_poly.pdbx_strand_id
1 'polypeptide(L)'
;MVRLYSNNTMDMVILFIVVFCMALVTFEAQAMTLPADEVQALHDIAEQLNKKDGNLSEPCRNIPTFSIPHTDQYNNTLVCNCSFSGNVCHVQTIFLVGQDLNGVLPPSLVKLPYIKELNLAQNYLSGSIPREWGFTKLEFLVLSVNNLSGPIPAYLGNITTLRALALERNLFSGTIPPEMGKLINMEVLYLRANNLTGELPVALTNLTKLKTLWIGSNNFTGKIPNYFLSWKELQMLEMQASGLEGPIPSGLSASSNMRYLAISDLSDVYSFGVVALELVSGKNNIKYRPTENYVCLLDWALVLQQKGSLMELVDPKLGSEFNKEGAMRMIKVALLCTNPSPALRPTMSAALSMLEGRAIIHELIIDPSMYGNELGFKALRDEYHDLSIQQSPGETQSLINSSNAKGPDASSSRTVQDSYTFNLDSP
;
A
#
# COMPACT_ATOMS: atom_id res chain seq x y z
N MET A 1 68.88 46.25 48.63
CA MET A 1 68.55 45.18 49.60
C MET A 1 67.27 45.59 50.31
N VAL A 2 66.10 45.31 49.72
CA VAL A 2 64.78 45.50 50.34
C VAL A 2 64.10 44.14 50.33
N ARG A 3 63.77 43.63 51.51
CA ARG A 3 63.24 42.28 51.76
C ARG A 3 61.81 42.19 51.24
N LEU A 4 61.54 41.23 50.35
CA LEU A 4 60.20 40.75 50.04
C LEU A 4 59.77 39.78 51.14
N TYR A 5 58.85 40.20 52.01
CA TYR A 5 58.14 39.30 52.91
C TYR A 5 56.99 38.65 52.15
N SER A 6 57.01 37.33 52.13
CA SER A 6 56.00 36.44 51.55
C SER A 6 54.63 36.66 52.19
N ASN A 7 53.62 36.90 51.35
CA ASN A 7 52.23 37.17 51.73
C ASN A 7 51.39 35.87 51.78
N ASN A 8 51.96 34.78 52.33
CA ASN A 8 51.37 33.44 52.28
C ASN A 8 50.08 33.27 53.10
N THR A 9 49.76 34.20 54.01
CA THR A 9 48.57 34.10 54.87
C THR A 9 47.31 34.67 54.20
N MET A 10 47.42 35.72 53.38
CA MET A 10 46.27 36.26 52.63
C MET A 10 45.83 35.34 51.49
N ASP A 11 46.79 34.77 50.76
CA ASP A 11 46.49 33.85 49.65
C ASP A 11 45.86 32.53 50.13
N MET A 12 46.27 32.02 51.29
CA MET A 12 45.67 30.83 51.90
C MET A 12 44.23 31.06 52.39
N VAL A 13 43.92 32.26 52.92
CA VAL A 13 42.56 32.59 53.38
C VAL A 13 41.62 32.78 52.20
N ILE A 14 42.08 33.41 51.11
CA ILE A 14 41.30 33.56 49.87
C ILE A 14 41.05 32.18 49.24
N LEU A 15 42.05 31.30 49.21
CA LEU A 15 41.89 29.93 48.70
C LEU A 15 40.88 29.13 49.55
N PHE A 16 40.91 29.27 50.89
CA PHE A 16 39.94 28.63 51.77
C PHE A 16 38.52 29.16 51.60
N ILE A 17 38.33 30.48 51.41
CA ILE A 17 37.02 31.07 51.18
C ILE A 17 36.45 30.65 49.81
N VAL A 18 37.29 30.56 48.78
CA VAL A 18 36.87 30.08 47.45
C VAL A 18 36.53 28.59 47.48
N VAL A 19 37.31 27.76 48.16
CA VAL A 19 37.02 26.32 48.31
C VAL A 19 35.77 26.08 49.17
N PHE A 20 35.55 26.87 50.23
CA PHE A 20 34.36 26.78 51.08
C PHE A 20 33.10 27.32 50.37
N CYS A 21 33.23 28.36 49.54
CA CYS A 21 32.14 28.82 48.66
C CYS A 21 31.82 27.82 47.54
N MET A 22 32.81 27.14 46.97
CA MET A 22 32.58 26.06 45.99
C MET A 22 31.96 24.81 46.63
N ALA A 23 32.26 24.53 47.90
CA ALA A 23 31.65 23.41 48.65
C ALA A 23 30.20 23.68 49.08
N LEU A 24 29.82 24.95 49.29
CA LEU A 24 28.45 25.36 49.64
C LEU A 24 27.55 25.62 48.42
N VAL A 25 28.11 25.69 47.22
CA VAL A 25 27.36 25.73 45.96
C VAL A 25 27.46 24.38 45.27
N THR A 26 27.01 23.33 45.96
CA THR A 26 26.49 22.17 45.24
C THR A 26 25.13 22.60 44.68
N PHE A 27 25.13 23.05 43.42
CA PHE A 27 23.90 23.01 42.65
C PHE A 27 23.52 21.52 42.57
N GLU A 28 22.61 21.07 43.44
CA GLU A 28 21.80 19.89 43.12
C GLU A 28 21.02 20.26 41.85
N ALA A 29 21.60 19.95 40.69
CA ALA A 29 20.81 19.85 39.47
C ALA A 29 19.73 18.80 39.79
N GLN A 30 18.47 19.23 39.95
CA GLN A 30 17.41 18.27 40.22
C GLN A 30 17.37 17.27 39.06
N ALA A 31 17.73 16.03 39.34
CA ALA A 31 17.74 14.99 38.33
C ALA A 31 16.31 14.81 37.81
N MET A 32 16.11 14.96 36.51
CA MET A 32 14.87 14.53 35.85
C MET A 32 14.67 13.04 36.11
N THR A 33 13.46 12.67 36.54
CA THR A 33 13.15 11.27 36.89
C THR A 33 11.99 10.75 36.06
N LEU A 34 12.17 9.56 35.49
CA LEU A 34 11.08 8.78 34.90
C LEU A 34 10.34 8.03 36.02
N PRO A 35 9.00 7.98 36.03
CA PRO A 35 8.21 7.18 36.97
C PRO A 35 8.62 5.71 36.99
N ALA A 36 8.61 5.08 38.17
CA ALA A 36 9.07 3.70 38.35
C ALA A 36 8.23 2.68 37.56
N ASP A 37 6.94 2.95 37.37
CA ASP A 37 6.03 2.17 36.54
C ASP A 37 6.40 2.24 35.06
N GLU A 38 6.80 3.41 34.55
CA GLU A 38 7.29 3.54 33.17
C GLU A 38 8.66 2.88 32.98
N VAL A 39 9.56 2.99 33.97
CA VAL A 39 10.84 2.25 33.96
C VAL A 39 10.58 0.74 33.87
N GLN A 40 9.66 0.22 34.68
CA GLN A 40 9.28 -1.20 34.63
C GLN A 40 8.62 -1.56 33.29
N ALA A 41 7.76 -0.70 32.75
CA ALA A 41 7.16 -0.91 31.44
C ALA A 41 8.21 -1.01 30.33
N LEU A 42 9.26 -0.17 30.37
CA LEU A 42 10.40 -0.26 29.45
C LEU A 42 11.13 -1.59 29.60
N HIS A 43 11.38 -2.07 30.82
CA HIS A 43 11.97 -3.40 31.02
C HIS A 43 11.12 -4.51 30.41
N ASP A 44 9.81 -4.52 30.67
CA ASP A 44 8.89 -5.50 30.09
C ASP A 44 8.88 -5.42 28.55
N ILE A 45 8.92 -4.21 27.99
CA ILE A 45 8.97 -3.97 26.54
C ILE A 45 10.26 -4.55 25.95
N ALA A 46 11.42 -4.30 26.56
CA ALA A 46 12.70 -4.82 26.09
C ALA A 46 12.71 -6.36 26.09
N GLU A 47 12.17 -6.98 27.15
CA GLU A 47 12.06 -8.43 27.24
C GLU A 47 11.13 -9.00 26.15
N GLN A 48 9.95 -8.40 25.96
CA GLN A 48 8.96 -8.84 24.95
C GLN A 48 9.49 -8.69 23.52
N LEU A 49 10.27 -7.64 23.25
CA LEU A 49 10.97 -7.45 21.98
C LEU A 49 12.17 -8.39 21.80
N ASN A 50 12.53 -9.18 22.83
CA ASN A 50 13.73 -10.00 22.91
C ASN A 50 15.03 -9.22 22.67
N LYS A 51 15.09 -8.00 23.20
CA LYS A 51 16.26 -7.14 23.12
C LYS A 51 17.32 -7.62 24.13
N LYS A 52 18.47 -8.10 23.63
CA LYS A 52 19.50 -8.78 24.44
C LYS A 52 20.53 -7.84 25.07
N ASP A 53 20.77 -6.69 24.46
CA ASP A 53 21.74 -5.66 24.86
C ASP A 53 21.20 -4.75 25.98
N GLY A 54 20.53 -5.38 26.97
CA GLY A 54 19.69 -4.74 27.97
C GLY A 54 20.26 -3.49 28.63
N ASN A 55 19.76 -2.33 28.19
CA ASN A 55 19.45 -1.19 29.02
C ASN A 55 18.61 -0.20 28.20
N LEU A 56 17.31 -0.10 28.47
CA LEU A 56 16.58 1.14 28.16
C LEU A 56 16.87 2.20 29.24
N SER A 57 17.81 1.95 30.15
CA SER A 57 17.73 2.41 31.54
C SER A 57 18.51 3.68 31.87
N GLU A 58 18.73 4.60 30.93
CA GLU A 58 18.75 6.04 31.27
C GLU A 58 18.05 6.89 30.18
N PRO A 59 16.74 6.67 29.96
CA PRO A 59 16.03 7.10 28.76
C PRO A 59 15.88 8.62 28.60
N CYS A 60 16.05 9.39 29.68
CA CYS A 60 15.72 10.82 29.71
C CYS A 60 16.91 11.75 30.03
N ARG A 61 18.17 11.31 29.89
CA ARG A 61 19.36 12.16 30.17
C ARG A 61 19.87 13.00 29.00
N ASN A 62 19.15 13.09 27.87
CA ASN A 62 19.64 13.75 26.64
C ASN A 62 20.99 13.19 26.13
N ILE A 63 21.38 12.00 26.56
CA ILE A 63 22.55 11.27 26.08
C ILE A 63 22.02 10.13 25.21
N PRO A 64 22.51 9.92 23.97
CA PRO A 64 22.23 8.69 23.23
C PRO A 64 22.78 7.53 24.07
N THR A 65 21.92 6.77 24.73
CA THR A 65 22.32 5.70 25.69
C THR A 65 22.84 4.43 25.01
N PHE A 66 23.12 4.47 23.71
CA PHE A 66 23.35 3.26 22.92
C PHE A 66 24.80 3.18 22.42
N SER A 67 25.50 2.16 22.92
CA SER A 67 26.70 1.62 22.27
C SER A 67 26.24 0.70 21.15
N ILE A 68 26.34 1.14 19.90
CA ILE A 68 25.89 0.39 18.72
C ILE A 68 26.99 -0.60 18.30
N PRO A 69 26.79 -1.94 18.34
CA PRO A 69 27.51 -2.83 17.46
C PRO A 69 26.75 -2.86 16.14
N HIS A 70 27.21 -2.04 15.19
CA HIS A 70 26.78 -1.94 13.79
C HIS A 70 25.63 -0.96 13.42
N THR A 71 26.06 0.05 12.66
CA THR A 71 25.36 0.86 11.64
C THR A 71 24.89 2.26 12.03
N ASP A 72 25.60 3.26 11.51
CA ASP A 72 25.21 4.68 11.40
C ASP A 72 24.01 4.89 10.44
N GLN A 73 23.19 3.86 10.18
CA GLN A 73 22.19 3.83 9.12
C GLN A 73 20.75 4.06 9.63
N TYR A 74 20.47 3.75 10.90
CA TYR A 74 19.11 3.82 11.47
C TYR A 74 19.07 4.67 12.73
N ASN A 75 18.07 5.56 12.82
CA ASN A 75 17.89 6.45 13.96
C ASN A 75 17.11 5.74 15.08
N ASN A 76 17.85 5.18 16.04
CA ASN A 76 17.29 4.51 17.21
C ASN A 76 17.28 5.48 18.39
N THR A 77 16.09 5.81 18.89
CA THR A 77 15.91 6.88 19.88
C THR A 77 14.76 6.58 20.82
N LEU A 78 14.93 6.97 22.08
CA LEU A 78 13.87 7.03 23.06
C LEU A 78 13.80 8.48 23.54
N VAL A 79 12.64 9.12 23.37
CA VAL A 79 12.44 10.52 23.75
C VAL A 79 11.43 10.60 24.87
N CYS A 80 11.82 11.30 25.94
CA CYS A 80 10.94 11.65 27.03
C CYS A 80 10.51 13.12 26.94
N ASN A 81 9.26 13.41 27.30
CA ASN A 81 8.82 14.77 27.55
C ASN A 81 8.90 15.06 29.05
N CYS A 82 9.73 16.04 29.41
CA CYS A 82 9.99 16.44 30.79
C CYS A 82 9.47 17.84 31.09
N SER A 83 8.52 18.33 30.31
CA SER A 83 7.88 19.65 30.51
C SER A 83 6.83 19.63 31.63
N PHE A 84 6.68 18.49 32.33
CA PHE A 84 5.69 18.31 33.39
C PHE A 84 6.20 18.88 34.72
N SER A 85 5.27 19.28 35.58
CA SER A 85 5.58 19.82 36.90
C SER A 85 6.29 18.77 37.78
N GLY A 86 7.30 19.20 38.54
CA GLY A 86 7.98 18.33 39.51
C GLY A 86 9.14 17.48 38.95
N ASN A 87 9.76 17.90 37.84
CA ASN A 87 10.90 17.22 37.20
C ASN A 87 10.61 15.77 36.75
N VAL A 88 9.33 15.47 36.53
CA VAL A 88 8.87 14.17 36.03
C VAL A 88 8.93 14.16 34.51
N CYS A 89 9.57 13.15 33.96
CA CYS A 89 9.57 12.85 32.54
C CYS A 89 8.57 11.76 32.23
N HIS A 90 8.05 11.73 31.01
CA HIS A 90 7.22 10.63 30.51
C HIS A 90 7.69 10.21 29.11
N VAL A 91 7.70 8.92 28.83
CA VAL A 91 8.11 8.40 27.51
C VAL A 91 7.08 8.79 26.46
N GLN A 92 7.53 9.46 25.40
CA GLN A 92 6.69 9.94 24.31
C GLN A 92 6.97 9.21 22.98
N THR A 93 8.23 8.88 22.73
CA THR A 93 8.67 8.27 21.47
C THR A 93 9.61 7.10 21.73
N ILE A 94 9.37 5.98 21.03
CA ILE A 94 10.27 4.82 20.99
C ILE A 94 10.51 4.44 19.53
N PHE A 95 11.72 4.66 19.04
CA PHE A 95 12.18 4.20 17.73
C PHE A 95 13.29 3.17 17.90
N LEU A 96 13.01 1.94 17.48
CA LEU A 96 13.93 0.80 17.47
C LEU A 96 13.91 0.16 16.08
N VAL A 97 14.57 0.79 15.12
CA VAL A 97 14.58 0.42 13.70
C VAL A 97 15.87 -0.33 13.36
N GLY A 98 15.76 -1.46 12.66
CA GLY A 98 16.96 -2.20 12.21
C GLY A 98 17.78 -2.77 13.37
N GLN A 99 17.13 -3.31 14.39
CA GLN A 99 17.75 -3.76 15.64
C GLN A 99 17.78 -5.30 15.76
N ASP A 100 17.50 -6.01 14.67
CA ASP A 100 17.38 -7.47 14.62
C ASP A 100 16.46 -8.06 15.70
N LEU A 101 15.47 -7.28 16.17
CA LEU A 101 14.55 -7.70 17.22
C LEU A 101 13.66 -8.82 16.69
N ASN A 102 13.61 -9.96 17.38
CA ASN A 102 12.89 -11.15 16.94
C ASN A 102 11.87 -11.67 17.97
N GLY A 103 11.49 -10.81 18.92
CA GLY A 103 10.42 -11.07 19.87
C GLY A 103 9.02 -10.81 19.29
N VAL A 104 8.12 -10.36 20.15
CA VAL A 104 6.73 -10.01 19.82
C VAL A 104 6.47 -8.53 20.09
N LEU A 105 5.39 -8.00 19.52
CA LEU A 105 4.94 -6.65 19.84
C LEU A 105 4.52 -6.58 21.32
N PRO A 106 5.02 -5.61 22.10
CA PRO A 106 4.88 -5.62 23.55
C PRO A 106 3.47 -5.21 24.01
N PRO A 107 2.67 -6.08 24.65
CA PRO A 107 1.41 -5.67 25.28
C PRO A 107 1.63 -4.61 26.37
N SER A 108 2.79 -4.62 27.01
CA SER A 108 3.18 -3.68 28.08
C SER A 108 3.32 -2.24 27.61
N LEU A 109 3.30 -1.96 26.29
CA LEU A 109 3.27 -0.59 25.75
C LEU A 109 2.12 0.25 26.32
N VAL A 110 0.99 -0.39 26.63
CA VAL A 110 -0.18 0.30 27.23
C VAL A 110 0.12 0.93 28.59
N LYS A 111 1.18 0.48 29.27
CA LYS A 111 1.62 1.02 30.56
C LYS A 111 2.38 2.35 30.41
N LEU A 112 2.64 2.82 29.19
CA LEU A 112 3.24 4.14 28.93
C LEU A 112 2.11 5.14 28.60
N PRO A 113 1.63 5.95 29.57
CA PRO A 113 0.41 6.73 29.41
C PRO A 113 0.52 7.89 28.42
N TYR A 114 1.74 8.34 28.10
CA TYR A 114 2.02 9.48 27.23
C TYR A 114 2.71 9.09 25.92
N ILE A 115 2.80 7.80 25.59
CA ILE A 115 3.38 7.35 24.33
C ILE A 115 2.55 7.85 23.15
N LYS A 116 3.23 8.48 22.19
CA LYS A 116 2.63 9.02 20.96
C LYS A 116 3.19 8.36 19.72
N GLU A 117 4.46 7.98 19.75
CA GLU A 117 5.17 7.54 18.56
C GLU A 117 5.88 6.22 18.84
N LEU A 118 5.57 5.21 18.03
CA LEU A 118 6.24 3.92 18.06
C LEU A 118 6.71 3.56 16.65
N ASN A 119 8.01 3.33 16.50
CA ASN A 119 8.60 2.81 15.28
C ASN A 119 9.45 1.59 15.59
N LEU A 120 9.00 0.42 15.13
CA LEU A 120 9.69 -0.86 15.26
C LEU A 120 10.01 -1.46 13.88
N ALA A 121 10.12 -0.61 12.86
CA ALA A 121 10.31 -1.04 11.49
C ALA A 121 11.64 -1.80 11.27
N GLN A 122 11.69 -2.63 10.24
CA GLN A 122 12.90 -3.36 9.82
C GLN A 122 13.48 -4.21 10.96
N ASN A 123 12.65 -5.08 11.54
CA ASN A 123 13.06 -6.08 12.51
C ASN A 123 12.52 -7.46 12.07
N TYR A 124 12.66 -8.47 12.93
CA TYR A 124 12.11 -9.81 12.72
C TYR A 124 10.96 -10.12 13.69
N LEU A 125 10.21 -9.08 14.12
CA LEU A 125 9.13 -9.23 15.08
C LEU A 125 8.02 -10.11 14.52
N SER A 126 7.42 -10.94 15.37
CA SER A 126 6.40 -11.91 14.98
C SER A 126 5.15 -11.81 15.86
N GLY A 127 4.12 -12.59 15.52
CA GLY A 127 2.81 -12.55 16.18
C GLY A 127 1.90 -11.46 15.62
N SER A 128 0.85 -11.11 16.37
CA SER A 128 -0.17 -10.14 15.99
C SER A 128 -0.06 -8.84 16.80
N ILE A 129 -0.72 -7.78 16.35
CA ILE A 129 -0.84 -6.53 17.12
C ILE A 129 -1.61 -6.79 18.43
N PRO A 130 -1.09 -6.46 19.63
CA PRO A 130 -1.75 -6.75 20.92
C PRO A 130 -3.06 -6.00 21.13
N ARG A 131 -4.03 -6.62 21.84
CA ARG A 131 -5.34 -6.01 22.15
C ARG A 131 -5.24 -4.79 23.05
N GLU A 132 -4.22 -4.77 23.90
CA GLU A 132 -3.90 -3.73 24.86
C GLU A 132 -3.64 -2.40 24.15
N TRP A 133 -3.14 -2.43 22.91
CA TRP A 133 -2.83 -1.23 22.15
C TRP A 133 -4.07 -0.41 21.79
N GLY A 134 -5.26 -1.01 21.77
CA GLY A 134 -6.53 -0.29 21.57
C GLY A 134 -6.85 0.75 22.66
N PHE A 135 -6.10 0.76 23.77
CA PHE A 135 -6.23 1.75 24.85
C PHE A 135 -5.13 2.82 24.83
N THR A 136 -4.19 2.74 23.89
CA THR A 136 -3.13 3.74 23.73
C THR A 136 -3.66 5.02 23.09
N LYS A 137 -2.83 6.07 23.09
CA LYS A 137 -3.09 7.35 22.42
C LYS A 137 -2.02 7.65 21.37
N LEU A 138 -1.57 6.61 20.67
CA LEU A 138 -0.57 6.74 19.62
C LEU A 138 -1.07 7.67 18.50
N GLU A 139 -0.18 8.51 18.02
CA GLU A 139 -0.35 9.37 16.85
C GLU A 139 0.35 8.74 15.63
N PHE A 140 1.48 8.07 15.85
CA PHE A 140 2.28 7.42 14.80
C PHE A 140 2.64 6.00 15.20
N LEU A 141 2.25 5.04 14.34
CA LEU A 141 2.57 3.63 14.53
C LEU A 141 3.20 3.06 13.26
N VAL A 142 4.48 2.70 13.33
CA VAL A 142 5.26 2.17 12.21
C VAL A 142 5.82 0.79 12.57
N LEU A 143 5.32 -0.24 11.90
CA LEU A 143 5.70 -1.66 12.10
C LEU A 143 6.18 -2.32 10.81
N SER A 144 6.51 -1.51 9.81
CA SER A 144 6.89 -1.93 8.46
C SER A 144 8.06 -2.90 8.45
N VAL A 145 8.08 -3.85 7.51
CA VAL A 145 9.20 -4.79 7.34
C VAL A 145 9.47 -5.60 8.61
N ASN A 146 8.54 -6.50 8.92
CA ASN A 146 8.63 -7.47 10.02
C ASN A 146 7.97 -8.80 9.58
N ASN A 147 7.88 -9.77 10.49
CA ASN A 147 7.19 -11.05 10.30
C ASN A 147 5.83 -11.08 11.03
N LEU A 148 5.17 -9.92 11.20
CA LEU A 148 3.87 -9.83 11.87
C LEU A 148 2.79 -10.49 11.03
N SER A 149 1.86 -11.20 11.67
CA SER A 149 0.86 -12.02 11.00
C SER A 149 -0.50 -11.97 11.71
N GLY A 150 -1.49 -12.66 11.14
CA GLY A 150 -2.87 -12.61 11.59
C GLY A 150 -3.64 -11.40 11.02
N PRO A 151 -4.88 -11.15 11.48
CA PRO A 151 -5.69 -10.05 10.98
C PRO A 151 -5.24 -8.70 11.53
N ILE A 152 -5.48 -7.63 10.76
CA ILE A 152 -5.44 -6.26 11.30
C ILE A 152 -6.59 -6.17 12.33
N PRO A 153 -6.32 -5.88 13.61
CA PRO A 153 -7.39 -5.96 14.60
C PRO A 153 -8.30 -4.74 14.61
N ALA A 154 -9.61 -4.96 14.78
CA ALA A 154 -10.62 -3.91 14.83
C ALA A 154 -10.41 -2.87 15.96
N TYR A 155 -9.79 -3.26 17.07
CA TYR A 155 -9.51 -2.35 18.19
C TYR A 155 -8.49 -1.26 17.86
N LEU A 156 -7.73 -1.36 16.76
CA LEU A 156 -6.94 -0.23 16.28
C LEU A 156 -7.83 0.98 15.93
N GLY A 157 -9.08 0.75 15.54
CA GLY A 157 -10.08 1.80 15.33
C GLY A 157 -10.46 2.59 16.59
N ASN A 158 -10.04 2.15 17.79
CA ASN A 158 -10.24 2.90 19.03
C ASN A 158 -9.17 3.98 19.26
N ILE A 159 -8.03 3.91 18.57
CA ILE A 159 -6.91 4.84 18.73
C ILE A 159 -7.15 6.06 17.83
N THR A 160 -8.19 6.85 18.12
CA THR A 160 -8.64 7.97 17.27
C THR A 160 -7.64 9.12 17.13
N THR A 161 -6.53 9.07 17.89
CA THR A 161 -5.37 9.95 17.79
C THR A 161 -4.45 9.62 16.63
N LEU A 162 -4.56 8.43 16.03
CA LEU A 162 -3.67 8.01 14.93
C LEU A 162 -3.78 8.94 13.73
N ARG A 163 -2.60 9.36 13.27
CA ARG A 163 -2.35 10.16 12.06
C ARG A 163 -1.58 9.36 11.02
N ALA A 164 -0.71 8.44 11.45
CA ALA A 164 0.01 7.56 10.56
C ALA A 164 0.00 6.11 11.06
N LEU A 165 -0.36 5.20 10.16
CA LEU A 165 -0.29 3.77 10.38
C LEU A 165 0.45 3.10 9.22
N ALA A 166 1.58 2.49 9.53
CA ALA A 166 2.43 1.81 8.56
C ALA A 166 2.66 0.34 8.95
N LEU A 167 2.08 -0.57 8.17
CA LEU A 167 2.07 -2.01 8.37
C LEU A 167 2.62 -2.77 7.15
N GLU A 168 3.23 -2.06 6.19
CA GLU A 168 3.67 -2.63 4.93
C GLU A 168 4.76 -3.70 5.10
N ARG A 169 4.84 -4.62 4.13
CA ARG A 169 5.84 -5.70 4.10
C ARG A 169 5.82 -6.55 5.38
N ASN A 170 4.63 -7.08 5.68
CA ASN A 170 4.38 -8.04 6.75
C ASN A 170 3.57 -9.23 6.18
N LEU A 171 3.04 -10.08 7.06
CA LEU A 171 2.21 -11.23 6.73
C LEU A 171 0.76 -11.06 7.22
N PHE A 172 0.28 -9.81 7.34
CA PHE A 172 -1.11 -9.54 7.75
C PHE A 172 -2.10 -10.16 6.75
N SER A 173 -3.19 -10.72 7.25
CA SER A 173 -4.19 -11.45 6.47
C SER A 173 -5.62 -11.05 6.85
N GLY A 174 -6.64 -11.63 6.21
CA GLY A 174 -8.04 -11.25 6.44
C GLY A 174 -8.37 -9.89 5.82
N THR A 175 -9.43 -9.24 6.29
CA THR A 175 -9.96 -7.99 5.71
C THR A 175 -9.47 -6.76 6.44
N ILE A 176 -9.52 -5.59 5.79
CA ILE A 176 -9.39 -4.30 6.50
C ILE A 176 -10.63 -4.12 7.40
N PRO A 177 -10.49 -3.92 8.72
CA PRO A 177 -11.63 -3.72 9.61
C PRO A 177 -12.38 -2.42 9.30
N PRO A 178 -13.73 -2.43 9.21
CA PRO A 178 -14.52 -1.21 9.05
C PRO A 178 -14.30 -0.18 10.16
N GLU A 179 -13.91 -0.60 11.36
CA GLU A 179 -13.57 0.25 12.49
C GLU A 179 -12.43 1.22 12.20
N MET A 180 -11.56 0.92 11.22
CA MET A 180 -10.53 1.86 10.78
C MET A 180 -11.12 3.17 10.25
N GLY A 181 -12.37 3.18 9.78
CA GLY A 181 -13.09 4.39 9.41
C GLY A 181 -13.38 5.37 10.57
N LYS A 182 -13.12 4.98 11.82
CA LYS A 182 -13.20 5.88 13.00
C LYS A 182 -11.97 6.78 13.15
N LEU A 183 -10.87 6.47 12.44
CA LEU A 183 -9.59 7.16 12.56
C LEU A 183 -9.58 8.48 11.75
N ILE A 184 -10.49 9.40 12.08
CA ILE A 184 -10.73 10.65 11.31
C ILE A 184 -9.52 11.59 11.19
N ASN A 185 -8.46 11.36 11.99
CA ASN A 185 -7.21 12.10 11.93
C ASN A 185 -6.14 11.45 11.05
N MET A 186 -6.43 10.29 10.43
CA MET A 186 -5.50 9.55 9.60
C MET A 186 -5.09 10.37 8.36
N GLU A 187 -3.79 10.52 8.19
CA GLU A 187 -3.13 11.19 7.06
C GLU A 187 -2.37 10.19 6.19
N VAL A 188 -1.76 9.17 6.80
CA VAL A 188 -0.93 8.18 6.11
C VAL A 188 -1.36 6.76 6.48
N LEU A 189 -1.70 5.97 5.47
CA LEU A 189 -2.03 4.56 5.64
C LEU A 189 -1.24 3.69 4.66
N TYR A 190 -0.30 2.91 5.19
CA TYR A 190 0.48 1.94 4.44
C TYR A 190 0.15 0.51 4.86
N LEU A 191 -0.43 -0.23 3.93
CA LEU A 191 -0.80 -1.64 4.07
C LEU A 191 -0.18 -2.51 2.96
N ARG A 192 0.69 -1.92 2.12
CA ARG A 192 1.27 -2.56 0.94
C ARG A 192 2.01 -3.86 1.30
N ALA A 193 2.02 -4.84 0.39
CA ALA A 193 2.84 -6.06 0.52
C ALA A 193 2.48 -6.84 1.80
N ASN A 194 1.21 -7.23 1.88
CA ASN A 194 0.66 -8.13 2.88
C ASN A 194 -0.20 -9.20 2.17
N ASN A 195 -0.89 -10.04 2.94
CA ASN A 195 -1.83 -11.04 2.43
C ASN A 195 -3.29 -10.63 2.73
N LEU A 196 -3.60 -9.33 2.68
CA LEU A 196 -4.95 -8.82 2.95
C LEU A 196 -5.92 -9.21 1.82
N THR A 197 -7.17 -9.42 2.18
CA THR A 197 -8.24 -9.96 1.32
C THR A 197 -9.56 -9.21 1.51
N GLY A 198 -10.56 -9.56 0.70
CA GLY A 198 -11.90 -8.98 0.78
C GLY A 198 -12.00 -7.59 0.15
N GLU A 199 -13.16 -6.96 0.29
CA GLU A 199 -13.43 -5.64 -0.27
C GLU A 199 -12.90 -4.50 0.61
N LEU A 200 -12.61 -3.35 0.01
CA LEU A 200 -12.24 -2.13 0.75
C LEU A 200 -13.47 -1.56 1.48
N PRO A 201 -13.45 -1.44 2.82
CA PRO A 201 -14.64 -1.07 3.57
C PRO A 201 -15.08 0.36 3.29
N VAL A 202 -16.39 0.57 3.10
CA VAL A 202 -17.02 1.88 2.85
C VAL A 202 -16.71 2.92 3.94
N ALA A 203 -16.46 2.45 5.15
CA ALA A 203 -16.09 3.29 6.28
C ALA A 203 -14.78 4.08 6.05
N LEU A 204 -13.90 3.68 5.13
CA LEU A 204 -12.68 4.43 4.81
C LEU A 204 -12.97 5.80 4.15
N THR A 205 -14.19 6.02 3.63
CA THR A 205 -14.65 7.34 3.18
C THR A 205 -14.55 8.42 4.25
N ASN A 206 -14.64 8.05 5.53
CA ASN A 206 -14.56 8.97 6.66
C ASN A 206 -13.14 9.51 6.90
N LEU A 207 -12.11 8.94 6.27
CA LEU A 207 -10.71 9.38 6.41
C LEU A 207 -10.45 10.63 5.54
N THR A 208 -11.15 11.73 5.83
CA THR A 208 -11.14 12.93 4.96
C THR A 208 -9.80 13.67 4.93
N LYS A 209 -8.93 13.44 5.92
CA LYS A 209 -7.57 14.00 6.00
C LYS A 209 -6.50 13.12 5.36
N LEU A 210 -6.89 12.01 4.72
CA LEU A 210 -5.96 11.05 4.14
C LEU A 210 -5.19 11.69 2.98
N LYS A 211 -3.86 11.79 3.12
CA LYS A 211 -2.92 12.32 2.13
C LYS A 211 -2.26 11.21 1.33
N THR A 212 -2.04 10.05 1.96
CA THR A 212 -1.26 8.97 1.37
C THR A 212 -1.90 7.62 1.69
N LEU A 213 -2.20 6.84 0.66
CA LEU A 213 -2.77 5.50 0.77
C LEU A 213 -2.00 4.51 -0.12
N TRP A 214 -1.30 3.55 0.51
CA TRP A 214 -0.66 2.45 -0.21
C TRP A 214 -1.22 1.12 0.26
N ILE A 215 -1.98 0.47 -0.61
CA ILE A 215 -2.57 -0.85 -0.36
C ILE A 215 -2.09 -1.89 -1.38
N GLY A 216 -1.13 -1.51 -2.24
CA GLY A 216 -0.60 -2.36 -3.30
C GLY A 216 -0.09 -3.73 -2.84
N SER A 217 0.09 -4.68 -3.76
CA SER A 217 0.66 -6.01 -3.45
C SER A 217 -0.10 -6.73 -2.33
N ASN A 218 -1.41 -6.86 -2.50
CA ASN A 218 -2.34 -7.58 -1.62
C ASN A 218 -3.31 -8.42 -2.47
N ASN A 219 -4.22 -9.15 -1.84
CA ASN A 219 -5.17 -10.03 -2.51
C ASN A 219 -6.63 -9.57 -2.26
N PHE A 220 -6.87 -8.25 -2.37
CA PHE A 220 -8.22 -7.68 -2.26
C PHE A 220 -9.12 -8.15 -3.40
N THR A 221 -10.43 -7.99 -3.19
CA THR A 221 -11.47 -8.31 -4.16
C THR A 221 -12.41 -7.14 -4.35
N GLY A 222 -13.27 -7.23 -5.36
CA GLY A 222 -14.28 -6.20 -5.62
C GLY A 222 -13.72 -4.96 -6.31
N LYS A 223 -14.52 -3.91 -6.37
CA LYS A 223 -14.20 -2.69 -7.14
C LYS A 223 -13.44 -1.68 -6.29
N ILE A 224 -12.64 -0.84 -6.95
CA ILE A 224 -12.17 0.41 -6.32
C ILE A 224 -13.42 1.25 -6.03
N PRO A 225 -13.73 1.58 -4.77
CA PRO A 225 -14.93 2.34 -4.47
C PRO A 225 -14.74 3.82 -4.83
N ASN A 226 -15.83 4.55 -5.07
CA ASN A 226 -15.77 5.98 -5.44
C ASN A 226 -15.54 6.91 -4.23
N TYR A 227 -14.48 6.64 -3.45
CA TYR A 227 -14.13 7.39 -2.24
C TYR A 227 -13.44 8.72 -2.52
N PHE A 228 -12.98 8.93 -3.75
CA PHE A 228 -12.23 10.11 -4.20
C PHE A 228 -12.99 11.44 -4.04
N LEU A 229 -14.32 11.39 -3.95
CA LEU A 229 -15.12 12.58 -3.62
C LEU A 229 -14.92 13.06 -2.17
N SER A 230 -14.53 12.16 -1.26
CA SER A 230 -14.31 12.43 0.16
C SER A 230 -12.84 12.73 0.47
N TRP A 231 -11.91 12.03 -0.16
CA TRP A 231 -10.47 12.17 0.06
C TRP A 231 -9.85 13.36 -0.70
N LYS A 232 -10.30 14.57 -0.36
CA LYS A 232 -9.88 15.82 -1.04
C LYS A 232 -8.41 16.16 -0.85
N GLU A 233 -7.80 15.68 0.23
CA GLU A 233 -6.38 15.91 0.54
C GLU A 233 -5.45 14.85 -0.04
N LEU A 234 -5.97 13.85 -0.75
CA LEU A 234 -5.17 12.72 -1.25
C LEU A 234 -4.15 13.17 -2.29
N GLN A 235 -2.89 12.86 -2.02
CA GLN A 235 -1.73 13.19 -2.85
C GLN A 235 -1.08 11.96 -3.45
N MET A 236 -1.08 10.83 -2.73
CA MET A 236 -0.38 9.63 -3.17
C MET A 236 -1.30 8.42 -3.02
N LEU A 237 -1.57 7.76 -4.13
CA LEU A 237 -2.39 6.56 -4.17
C LEU A 237 -1.63 5.42 -4.86
N GLU A 238 -1.47 4.32 -4.14
CA GLU A 238 -0.93 3.08 -4.68
C GLU A 238 -1.86 1.90 -4.41
N MET A 239 -2.37 1.30 -5.48
CA MET A 239 -3.26 0.14 -5.47
C MET A 239 -2.81 -0.94 -6.48
N GLN A 240 -1.57 -0.88 -6.97
CA GLN A 240 -1.00 -1.87 -7.90
C GLN A 240 -0.97 -3.28 -7.30
N ALA A 241 -1.13 -4.33 -8.12
CA ALA A 241 -1.05 -5.74 -7.69
C ALA A 241 -1.93 -6.08 -6.48
N SER A 242 -3.16 -5.55 -6.46
CA SER A 242 -4.05 -5.63 -5.30
C SER A 242 -5.25 -6.56 -5.48
N GLY A 243 -5.44 -7.17 -6.66
CA GLY A 243 -6.63 -8.00 -6.96
C GLY A 243 -7.94 -7.21 -7.16
N LEU A 244 -7.88 -5.88 -7.15
CA LEU A 244 -9.03 -5.00 -7.37
C LEU A 244 -9.48 -5.06 -8.84
N GLU A 245 -10.80 -5.04 -9.05
CA GLU A 245 -11.42 -5.28 -10.35
C GLU A 245 -12.29 -4.09 -10.78
N GLY A 246 -12.72 -4.11 -12.04
CA GLY A 246 -13.64 -3.10 -12.59
C GLY A 246 -12.96 -1.79 -13.02
N PRO A 247 -13.75 -0.79 -13.45
CA PRO A 247 -13.18 0.45 -13.96
C PRO A 247 -12.61 1.31 -12.83
N ILE A 248 -11.61 2.13 -13.16
CA ILE A 248 -11.16 3.22 -12.30
C ILE A 248 -12.37 4.17 -12.07
N PRO A 249 -12.75 4.47 -10.81
CA PRO A 249 -13.89 5.32 -10.52
C PRO A 249 -13.72 6.72 -11.09
N SER A 250 -14.78 7.25 -11.70
CA SER A 250 -14.77 8.58 -12.31
C SER A 250 -14.48 9.69 -11.30
N GLY A 251 -14.82 9.52 -10.02
CA GLY A 251 -14.50 10.51 -8.99
C GLY A 251 -13.00 10.75 -8.80
N LEU A 252 -12.13 9.88 -9.32
CA LEU A 252 -10.69 10.14 -9.34
C LEU A 252 -10.35 11.42 -10.12
N SER A 253 -11.14 11.79 -11.13
CA SER A 253 -10.95 13.05 -11.87
C SER A 253 -11.20 14.31 -11.02
N ALA A 254 -11.91 14.17 -9.90
CA ALA A 254 -12.15 15.28 -8.95
C ALA A 254 -10.95 15.51 -8.01
N SER A 255 -9.96 14.61 -7.99
CA SER A 255 -8.81 14.69 -7.10
C SER A 255 -7.76 15.67 -7.64
N SER A 256 -7.86 16.94 -7.26
CA SER A 256 -6.94 17.99 -7.70
C SER A 256 -5.55 17.95 -7.06
N ASN A 257 -5.40 17.26 -5.92
CA ASN A 257 -4.16 17.23 -5.15
C ASN A 257 -3.26 16.01 -5.46
N MET A 258 -3.67 15.14 -6.37
CA MET A 258 -2.96 13.89 -6.68
C MET A 258 -1.59 14.18 -7.34
N ARG A 259 -0.53 13.69 -6.71
CA ARG A 259 0.88 13.80 -7.17
C ARG A 259 1.44 12.47 -7.65
N TYR A 260 0.98 11.37 -7.04
CA TYR A 260 1.42 10.02 -7.38
C TYR A 260 0.20 9.10 -7.48
N LEU A 261 0.05 8.45 -8.62
CA LEU A 261 -1.02 7.51 -8.89
C LEU A 261 -0.44 6.24 -9.51
N ALA A 262 -0.57 5.13 -8.81
CA ALA A 262 -0.19 3.82 -9.30
C ALA A 262 -1.34 2.83 -9.09
N ILE A 263 -2.04 2.51 -10.17
CA ILE A 263 -3.07 1.48 -10.23
C ILE A 263 -2.64 0.51 -11.34
N SER A 264 -2.46 -0.76 -11.01
CA SER A 264 -2.18 -1.83 -11.97
C SER A 264 -3.06 -3.04 -11.65
N ASP A 265 -3.05 -4.03 -12.55
CA ASP A 265 -3.76 -5.30 -12.38
C ASP A 265 -5.29 -5.17 -12.33
N LEU A 266 -5.82 -4.08 -12.89
CA LEU A 266 -7.19 -4.10 -13.41
C LEU A 266 -7.19 -5.09 -14.55
N SER A 267 -7.59 -6.32 -14.24
CA SER A 267 -7.73 -7.37 -15.23
C SER A 267 -8.68 -6.88 -16.32
N ASP A 268 -8.17 -6.73 -17.54
CA ASP A 268 -8.99 -6.31 -18.66
C ASP A 268 -9.92 -7.45 -19.07
N VAL A 269 -11.07 -7.50 -18.40
CA VAL A 269 -12.17 -8.43 -18.67
C VAL A 269 -12.56 -8.39 -20.14
N TYR A 270 -12.48 -7.23 -20.79
CA TYR A 270 -12.80 -7.12 -22.21
C TYR A 270 -11.80 -7.90 -23.07
N SER A 271 -10.50 -7.67 -22.85
CA SER A 271 -9.44 -8.42 -23.54
C SER A 271 -9.54 -9.92 -23.27
N PHE A 272 -9.87 -10.33 -22.04
CA PHE A 272 -10.14 -11.74 -21.74
C PHE A 272 -11.28 -12.30 -22.59
N GLY A 273 -12.39 -11.58 -22.71
CA GLY A 273 -13.52 -11.99 -23.55
C GLY A 273 -13.14 -12.13 -25.02
N VAL A 274 -12.35 -11.20 -25.57
CA VAL A 274 -11.84 -11.29 -26.95
C VAL A 274 -10.98 -12.54 -27.13
N VAL A 275 -10.00 -12.77 -26.24
CA VAL A 275 -9.12 -13.94 -26.32
C VAL A 275 -9.90 -15.25 -26.14
N ALA A 276 -10.92 -15.28 -25.27
CA ALA A 276 -11.78 -16.44 -25.11
C ALA A 276 -12.57 -16.77 -26.39
N LEU A 277 -13.04 -15.77 -27.14
CA LEU A 277 -13.65 -15.99 -28.46
C LEU A 277 -12.63 -16.52 -29.48
N GLU A 278 -11.41 -15.98 -29.49
CA GLU A 278 -10.35 -16.47 -30.38
C GLU A 278 -10.00 -17.93 -30.09
N LEU A 279 -9.92 -18.31 -28.81
CA LEU A 279 -9.64 -19.67 -28.36
C LEU A 279 -10.74 -20.65 -28.77
N VAL A 280 -12.02 -20.34 -28.51
CA VAL A 280 -13.12 -21.24 -28.86
C VAL A 280 -13.27 -21.39 -30.36
N SER A 281 -13.03 -20.32 -31.11
CA SER A 281 -13.28 -20.28 -32.55
C SER A 281 -12.10 -20.71 -33.42
N GLY A 282 -10.88 -20.70 -32.86
CA GLY A 282 -9.64 -20.91 -33.60
C GLY A 282 -9.33 -19.79 -34.59
N LYS A 283 -9.93 -18.60 -34.40
CA LYS A 283 -9.89 -17.47 -35.35
C LYS A 283 -9.40 -16.21 -34.67
N ASN A 284 -8.64 -15.39 -35.38
CA ASN A 284 -8.18 -14.11 -34.86
C ASN A 284 -9.27 -13.03 -34.97
N ASN A 285 -9.41 -12.20 -33.94
CA ASN A 285 -10.49 -11.22 -33.85
C ASN A 285 -10.49 -10.21 -35.00
N ILE A 286 -9.32 -9.72 -35.40
CA ILE A 286 -9.19 -8.66 -36.41
C ILE A 286 -9.12 -9.24 -37.83
N LYS A 287 -8.42 -10.36 -38.01
CA LYS A 287 -8.18 -10.96 -39.34
C LYS A 287 -9.38 -11.75 -39.86
N TYR A 288 -10.23 -12.29 -38.99
CA TYR A 288 -11.35 -13.09 -39.42
C TYR A 288 -12.57 -12.23 -39.76
N ARG A 289 -12.99 -12.30 -41.03
CA ARG A 289 -14.18 -11.63 -41.55
C ARG A 289 -15.02 -12.66 -42.32
N PRO A 290 -16.06 -13.25 -41.70
CA PRO A 290 -16.84 -14.32 -42.32
C PRO A 290 -17.59 -13.85 -43.58
N THR A 291 -17.96 -12.57 -43.63
CA THR A 291 -18.53 -11.87 -44.81
C THR A 291 -18.13 -10.39 -44.77
N GLU A 292 -18.35 -9.65 -45.85
CA GLU A 292 -18.10 -8.19 -45.92
C GLU A 292 -18.88 -7.34 -44.89
N ASN A 293 -19.85 -7.94 -44.18
CA ASN A 293 -20.71 -7.27 -43.22
C ASN A 293 -20.22 -7.33 -41.77
N TYR A 294 -19.08 -7.99 -41.49
CA TYR A 294 -18.52 -8.08 -40.14
C TYR A 294 -17.14 -7.43 -40.08
N VAL A 295 -16.90 -6.59 -39.07
CA VAL A 295 -15.62 -5.89 -38.91
C VAL A 295 -14.62 -6.77 -38.16
N CYS A 296 -15.11 -7.57 -37.20
CA CYS A 296 -14.30 -8.49 -36.40
C CYS A 296 -15.07 -9.77 -35.99
N LEU A 297 -14.35 -10.71 -35.37
CA LEU A 297 -14.92 -11.95 -34.81
C LEU A 297 -16.02 -11.67 -33.76
N LEU A 298 -15.81 -10.66 -32.91
CA LEU A 298 -16.79 -10.26 -31.89
C LEU A 298 -18.14 -9.86 -32.51
N ASP A 299 -18.14 -9.14 -33.64
CA ASP A 299 -19.40 -8.76 -34.33
C ASP A 299 -20.17 -9.99 -34.81
N TRP A 300 -19.44 -10.95 -35.39
CA TRP A 300 -20.05 -12.21 -35.84
C TRP A 300 -20.61 -13.00 -34.66
N ALA A 301 -19.90 -13.05 -33.54
CA ALA A 301 -20.36 -13.72 -32.32
C ALA A 301 -21.66 -13.09 -31.77
N LEU A 302 -21.78 -11.76 -31.77
CA LEU A 302 -22.99 -11.05 -31.36
C LEU A 302 -24.18 -11.33 -32.29
N VAL A 303 -23.95 -11.44 -33.60
CA VAL A 303 -25.02 -11.80 -34.55
C VAL A 303 -25.46 -13.26 -34.36
N LEU A 304 -24.53 -14.18 -34.09
CA LEU A 304 -24.87 -15.57 -33.78
C LEU A 304 -25.63 -15.70 -32.45
N GLN A 305 -25.32 -14.85 -31.46
CA GLN A 305 -26.08 -14.75 -30.23
C GLN A 305 -27.54 -14.39 -30.50
N GLN A 306 -27.80 -13.38 -31.34
CA GLN A 306 -29.16 -12.97 -31.72
C GLN A 306 -29.93 -14.06 -32.48
N LYS A 307 -29.22 -14.84 -33.29
CA LYS A 307 -29.81 -15.95 -34.05
C LYS A 307 -30.01 -17.23 -33.22
N GLY A 308 -29.44 -17.30 -32.01
CA GLY A 308 -29.43 -18.53 -31.20
C GLY A 308 -28.48 -19.61 -31.73
N SER A 309 -27.53 -19.26 -32.61
CA SER A 309 -26.64 -20.20 -33.31
C SER A 309 -25.19 -20.14 -32.83
N LEU A 310 -24.95 -19.87 -31.54
CA LEU A 310 -23.59 -19.69 -31.00
C LEU A 310 -22.63 -20.85 -31.28
N MET A 311 -23.11 -22.09 -31.40
CA MET A 311 -22.26 -23.24 -31.67
C MET A 311 -21.54 -23.18 -33.01
N GLU A 312 -21.97 -22.32 -33.94
CA GLU A 312 -21.25 -22.05 -35.20
C GLU A 312 -19.89 -21.36 -34.96
N LEU A 313 -19.68 -20.73 -33.81
CA LEU A 313 -18.38 -20.13 -33.46
C LEU A 313 -17.28 -21.18 -33.30
N VAL A 314 -17.61 -22.36 -32.77
CA VAL A 314 -16.65 -23.36 -32.30
C VAL A 314 -15.75 -23.83 -33.45
N ASP A 315 -14.44 -23.91 -33.19
CA ASP A 315 -13.45 -24.35 -34.19
C ASP A 315 -13.82 -25.74 -34.73
N PRO A 316 -14.10 -25.87 -36.05
CA PRO A 316 -14.39 -27.16 -36.67
C PRO A 316 -13.29 -28.21 -36.47
N LYS A 317 -12.03 -27.79 -36.21
CA LYS A 317 -10.90 -28.69 -35.96
C LYS A 317 -11.04 -29.51 -34.68
N LEU A 318 -11.89 -29.09 -33.75
CA LEU A 318 -12.18 -29.84 -32.52
C LEU A 318 -12.97 -31.13 -32.77
N GLY A 319 -13.48 -31.34 -34.00
CA GLY A 319 -14.20 -32.55 -34.36
C GLY A 319 -15.55 -32.68 -33.63
N SER A 320 -16.00 -33.91 -33.38
CA SER A 320 -17.30 -34.18 -32.74
C SER A 320 -17.21 -34.50 -31.24
N GLU A 321 -16.01 -34.76 -30.71
CA GLU A 321 -15.76 -35.27 -29.35
C GLU A 321 -15.41 -34.19 -28.32
N PHE A 322 -15.67 -32.91 -28.60
CA PHE A 322 -15.41 -31.84 -27.64
C PHE A 322 -16.58 -31.64 -26.66
N ASN A 323 -16.27 -31.06 -25.50
CA ASN A 323 -17.28 -30.71 -24.51
C ASN A 323 -18.14 -29.52 -25.00
N LYS A 324 -19.30 -29.82 -25.57
CA LYS A 324 -20.25 -28.81 -26.10
C LYS A 324 -20.74 -27.85 -25.02
N GLU A 325 -20.99 -28.33 -23.81
CA GLU A 325 -21.42 -27.47 -22.70
C GLU A 325 -20.31 -26.52 -22.27
N GLY A 326 -19.07 -27.01 -22.20
CA GLY A 326 -17.88 -26.20 -21.91
C GLY A 326 -17.66 -25.11 -22.96
N ALA A 327 -17.77 -25.46 -24.24
CA ALA A 327 -17.65 -24.50 -25.34
C ALA A 327 -18.75 -23.43 -25.29
N MET A 328 -20.02 -23.84 -25.12
CA MET A 328 -21.14 -22.91 -24.98
C MET A 328 -20.96 -21.97 -23.77
N ARG A 329 -20.51 -22.52 -22.64
CA ARG A 329 -20.21 -21.75 -21.42
C ARG A 329 -19.14 -20.70 -21.68
N MET A 330 -18.03 -21.09 -22.32
CA MET A 330 -16.94 -20.19 -22.64
C MET A 330 -17.37 -19.06 -23.58
N ILE A 331 -18.17 -19.36 -24.61
CA ILE A 331 -18.72 -18.35 -25.53
C ILE A 331 -19.60 -17.36 -24.77
N LYS A 332 -20.54 -17.83 -23.94
CA LYS A 332 -21.45 -16.94 -23.21
C LYS A 332 -20.70 -16.04 -22.22
N VAL A 333 -19.72 -16.58 -21.49
CA VAL A 333 -18.87 -15.77 -20.61
C VAL A 333 -18.08 -14.75 -21.41
N ALA A 334 -17.50 -15.15 -22.55
CA ALA A 334 -16.75 -14.25 -23.41
C ALA A 334 -17.60 -13.06 -23.89
N LEU A 335 -18.86 -13.31 -24.28
CA LEU A 335 -19.81 -12.27 -24.68
C LEU A 335 -20.20 -11.32 -23.53
N LEU A 336 -20.36 -11.83 -22.30
CA LEU A 336 -20.57 -10.97 -21.12
C LEU A 336 -19.33 -10.11 -20.84
N CYS A 337 -18.14 -10.69 -20.97
CA CYS A 337 -16.87 -10.00 -20.79
C CYS A 337 -16.64 -8.89 -21.82
N THR A 338 -17.11 -9.07 -23.06
CA THR A 338 -17.05 -8.06 -24.13
C THR A 338 -18.26 -7.14 -24.18
N ASN A 339 -19.05 -7.03 -23.10
CA ASN A 339 -20.23 -6.16 -23.08
C ASN A 339 -19.86 -4.72 -23.51
N PRO A 340 -20.65 -4.09 -24.39
CA PRO A 340 -20.35 -2.74 -24.89
C PRO A 340 -20.28 -1.72 -23.76
N SER A 341 -21.12 -1.88 -22.74
CA SER A 341 -21.11 -1.07 -21.53
C SER A 341 -20.09 -1.65 -20.53
N PRO A 342 -18.99 -0.94 -20.23
CA PRO A 342 -17.98 -1.43 -19.28
C PRO A 342 -18.55 -1.70 -17.89
N ALA A 343 -19.60 -0.98 -17.50
CA ALA A 343 -20.26 -1.15 -16.20
C ALA A 343 -21.03 -2.48 -16.07
N LEU A 344 -21.44 -3.08 -17.20
CA LEU A 344 -22.17 -4.35 -17.25
C LEU A 344 -21.24 -5.57 -17.43
N ARG A 345 -19.95 -5.35 -17.67
CA ARG A 345 -18.98 -6.44 -17.74
C ARG A 345 -18.84 -7.09 -16.36
N PRO A 346 -18.77 -8.43 -16.28
CA PRO A 346 -18.50 -9.11 -15.01
C PRO A 346 -17.11 -8.73 -14.50
N THR A 347 -16.83 -9.01 -13.24
CA THR A 347 -15.46 -9.03 -12.76
C THR A 347 -14.74 -10.29 -13.27
N MET A 348 -13.40 -10.35 -13.21
CA MET A 348 -12.69 -11.57 -13.62
C MET A 348 -12.96 -12.73 -12.66
N SER A 349 -13.09 -12.45 -11.38
CA SER A 349 -13.52 -13.43 -10.36
C SER A 349 -14.90 -14.03 -10.68
N ALA A 350 -15.86 -13.20 -11.12
CA ALA A 350 -17.16 -13.67 -11.57
C ALA A 350 -17.05 -14.45 -12.89
N ALA A 351 -16.24 -13.99 -13.86
CA ALA A 351 -15.98 -14.69 -15.10
C ALA A 351 -15.40 -16.09 -14.87
N LEU A 352 -14.40 -16.20 -13.99
CA LEU A 352 -13.82 -17.48 -13.59
C LEU A 352 -14.83 -18.38 -12.89
N SER A 353 -15.60 -17.84 -11.94
CA SER A 353 -16.66 -18.58 -11.24
C SER A 353 -17.72 -19.12 -12.21
N MET A 354 -18.08 -18.34 -13.25
CA MET A 354 -18.99 -18.78 -14.32
C MET A 354 -18.37 -19.91 -15.15
N LEU A 355 -17.08 -19.81 -15.53
CA LEU A 355 -16.38 -20.83 -16.32
C LEU A 355 -16.24 -22.16 -15.57
N GLU A 356 -15.96 -22.10 -14.27
CA GLU A 356 -15.88 -23.26 -13.38
C GLU A 356 -17.25 -23.88 -13.05
N GLY A 357 -18.34 -23.24 -13.48
CA GLY A 357 -19.71 -23.70 -13.21
C GLY A 357 -20.18 -23.44 -11.77
N ARG A 358 -19.50 -22.54 -11.04
CA ARG A 358 -19.87 -22.12 -9.67
C ARG A 358 -20.84 -20.93 -9.65
N ALA A 359 -21.07 -20.26 -10.78
CA ALA A 359 -21.96 -19.11 -10.90
C ALA A 359 -22.89 -19.22 -12.12
N ILE A 360 -24.07 -18.58 -12.03
CA ILE A 360 -25.05 -18.53 -13.13
C ILE A 360 -24.56 -17.54 -14.19
N ILE A 361 -24.70 -17.93 -15.46
CA ILE A 361 -24.43 -17.06 -16.61
C ILE A 361 -25.71 -16.32 -16.97
N HIS A 362 -25.71 -15.00 -16.78
CA HIS A 362 -26.82 -14.15 -17.23
C HIS A 362 -26.84 -14.06 -18.75
N GLU A 363 -28.03 -13.99 -19.35
CA GLU A 363 -28.15 -13.74 -20.78
C GLU A 363 -27.73 -12.31 -21.10
N LEU A 364 -26.91 -12.16 -22.14
CA LEU A 364 -26.52 -10.86 -22.66
C LEU A 364 -27.76 -10.21 -23.31
N ILE A 365 -28.34 -9.20 -22.65
CA ILE A 365 -29.40 -8.37 -23.25
C ILE A 365 -28.73 -7.37 -24.19
N ILE A 366 -28.85 -7.60 -25.49
CA ILE A 366 -28.39 -6.66 -26.51
C ILE A 366 -29.53 -5.68 -26.77
N ASP A 367 -29.38 -4.42 -26.36
CA ASP A 367 -30.30 -3.36 -26.78
C ASP A 367 -30.06 -3.06 -28.27
N PRO A 368 -31.06 -3.26 -29.16
CA PRO A 368 -30.93 -2.96 -30.58
C PRO A 368 -30.59 -1.50 -30.89
N SER A 369 -30.85 -0.56 -29.97
CA SER A 369 -30.52 0.86 -30.13
C SER A 369 -29.03 1.19 -29.90
N MET A 370 -28.27 0.33 -29.22
CA MET A 370 -26.83 0.49 -28.99
C MET A 370 -25.98 0.09 -30.20
N TYR A 371 -26.51 -0.76 -31.08
CA TYR A 371 -25.87 -1.20 -32.34
C TYR A 371 -26.76 -0.93 -33.56
N GLY A 372 -27.76 -0.07 -33.38
CA GLY A 372 -28.83 0.18 -34.34
C GLY A 372 -28.38 1.05 -35.50
N ASN A 373 -27.76 0.42 -36.50
CA ASN A 373 -28.16 0.46 -37.91
C ASN A 373 -27.02 -0.09 -38.76
N GLU A 374 -27.34 -0.80 -39.85
CA GLU A 374 -26.41 -1.15 -40.94
C GLU A 374 -25.57 0.06 -41.42
N LEU A 375 -26.06 1.29 -41.20
CA LEU A 375 -25.38 2.56 -41.46
C LEU A 375 -24.15 2.82 -40.55
N GLY A 376 -24.14 2.37 -39.29
CA GLY A 376 -23.01 2.55 -38.37
C GLY A 376 -21.82 1.63 -38.73
N PHE A 377 -22.12 0.41 -39.14
CA PHE A 377 -21.13 -0.51 -39.70
C PHE A 377 -20.58 -0.06 -41.04
N LYS A 378 -21.34 0.74 -41.80
CA LYS A 378 -20.86 1.38 -43.03
C LYS A 378 -19.89 2.53 -42.74
N ALA A 379 -20.15 3.34 -41.71
CA ALA A 379 -19.26 4.44 -41.31
C ALA A 379 -17.89 3.94 -40.79
N LEU A 380 -17.86 2.90 -39.95
CA LEU A 380 -16.61 2.25 -39.50
C LEU A 380 -15.88 1.52 -40.65
N ARG A 381 -16.64 0.99 -41.62
CA ARG A 381 -16.10 0.38 -42.86
C ARG A 381 -15.39 1.43 -43.71
N ASP A 382 -15.98 2.60 -43.88
CA ASP A 382 -15.42 3.70 -44.68
C ASP A 382 -14.14 4.27 -44.03
N GLU A 383 -14.12 4.42 -42.70
CA GLU A 383 -12.95 4.93 -41.95
C GLU A 383 -11.76 3.96 -41.94
N TYR A 384 -12.01 2.64 -41.90
CA TYR A 384 -10.96 1.62 -41.99
C TYR A 384 -10.46 1.41 -43.44
N HIS A 385 -11.32 1.64 -44.44
CA HIS A 385 -10.91 1.57 -45.85
C HIS A 385 -9.94 2.73 -46.19
N ASP A 386 -10.17 3.93 -45.67
CA ASP A 386 -9.28 5.08 -45.85
C ASP A 386 -7.89 4.86 -45.23
N LEU A 387 -7.80 4.17 -44.08
CA LEU A 387 -6.51 3.79 -43.48
C LEU A 387 -5.75 2.74 -44.31
N SER A 388 -6.46 1.89 -45.06
CA SER A 388 -5.87 0.86 -45.91
C SER A 388 -5.42 1.36 -47.30
N ILE A 389 -5.90 2.52 -47.75
CA ILE A 389 -5.55 3.11 -49.06
C ILE A 389 -4.28 3.99 -48.98
N GLN A 390 -3.80 4.35 -47.80
CA GLN A 390 -2.53 5.10 -47.64
C GLN A 390 -1.25 4.25 -47.70
N GLN A 391 -1.33 2.96 -48.01
CA GLN A 391 -0.16 2.13 -48.28
C GLN A 391 -0.12 1.67 -49.75
N SER A 392 0.31 2.57 -50.63
CA SER A 392 0.73 2.20 -51.99
C SER A 392 2.18 1.68 -52.01
N PRO A 393 2.50 0.66 -52.82
CA PRO A 393 3.77 -0.05 -52.78
C PRO A 393 4.83 0.63 -53.64
N GLY A 394 5.96 0.99 -53.04
CA GLY A 394 7.12 1.53 -53.76
C GLY A 394 8.40 1.40 -52.93
N GLU A 395 9.32 0.60 -53.46
CA GLU A 395 10.75 0.53 -53.12
C GLU A 395 11.15 -0.23 -51.84
N THR A 396 11.35 -1.53 -52.06
CA THR A 396 12.31 -2.33 -51.30
C THR A 396 13.73 -1.90 -51.70
N GLN A 397 14.49 -1.30 -50.80
CA GLN A 397 15.96 -1.42 -50.83
C GLN A 397 16.54 -1.45 -49.41
N SER A 398 17.29 -2.53 -49.19
CA SER A 398 18.03 -2.92 -48.01
C SER A 398 19.07 -1.89 -47.56
N LEU A 399 19.16 -1.64 -46.25
CA LEU A 399 20.43 -1.31 -45.60
C LEU A 399 20.52 -1.97 -44.22
N ILE A 400 21.18 -3.14 -44.20
CA ILE A 400 21.90 -3.63 -43.04
C ILE A 400 23.20 -2.82 -42.96
N ASN A 401 23.35 -1.96 -41.94
CA ASN A 401 24.51 -1.95 -41.04
C ASN A 401 24.47 -0.78 -40.05
N SER A 402 24.32 -1.15 -38.77
CA SER A 402 25.13 -0.72 -37.62
C SER A 402 25.73 0.69 -37.61
N SER A 403 25.30 1.49 -36.65
CA SER A 403 26.23 2.19 -35.75
C SER A 403 25.62 2.44 -34.37
N ASN A 404 26.25 1.80 -33.39
CA ASN A 404 26.40 2.20 -31.99
C ASN A 404 25.64 3.44 -31.50
N ALA A 405 24.62 3.20 -30.68
CA ALA A 405 24.39 4.01 -29.48
C ALA A 405 24.01 3.06 -28.34
N LYS A 406 24.90 2.95 -27.35
CA LYS A 406 24.63 2.25 -26.09
C LYS A 406 23.37 2.82 -25.46
N GLY A 407 22.28 2.04 -25.45
CA GLY A 407 21.16 2.29 -24.57
C GLY A 407 21.59 2.03 -23.13
N PRO A 408 21.20 2.86 -22.15
CA PRO A 408 21.39 2.48 -20.77
C PRO A 408 20.41 1.35 -20.45
N ASP A 409 20.96 0.21 -20.05
CA ASP A 409 20.24 -0.90 -19.44
C ASP A 409 19.46 -0.38 -18.22
N ALA A 410 18.17 -0.11 -18.41
CA ALA A 410 17.24 0.08 -17.30
C ALA A 410 16.86 -1.29 -16.72
N SER A 411 17.85 -1.94 -16.11
CA SER A 411 17.61 -2.91 -15.06
C SER A 411 17.02 -2.14 -13.87
N SER A 412 15.72 -2.29 -13.62
CA SER A 412 15.11 -1.69 -12.44
C SER A 412 15.40 -2.54 -11.19
N SER A 413 16.68 -2.68 -10.86
CA SER A 413 17.10 -2.88 -9.47
C SER A 413 16.89 -1.54 -8.75
N ARG A 414 15.69 -1.31 -8.22
CA ARG A 414 15.49 -0.24 -7.24
C ARG A 414 16.23 -0.65 -5.98
N THR A 415 17.32 0.05 -5.71
CA THR A 415 18.08 0.01 -4.47
C THR A 415 17.15 0.25 -3.28
N VAL A 416 17.41 -0.49 -2.20
CA VAL A 416 16.63 -0.59 -0.95
C VAL A 416 16.57 0.74 -0.16
N GLN A 417 17.18 1.82 -0.65
CA GLN A 417 17.56 2.98 0.15
C GLN A 417 16.66 4.22 -0.02
N ASP A 418 15.76 4.26 -1.01
CA ASP A 418 14.94 5.45 -1.31
C ASP A 418 13.50 5.40 -0.74
N SER A 419 13.20 4.47 0.18
CA SER A 419 11.82 4.26 0.69
C SER A 419 11.59 4.52 2.18
N TYR A 420 12.61 4.99 2.92
CA TYR A 420 12.52 5.13 4.39
C TYR A 420 12.89 6.52 4.92
N THR A 421 12.51 7.58 4.21
CA THR A 421 12.55 8.93 4.78
C THR A 421 11.13 9.39 5.07
N PHE A 422 10.71 9.24 6.33
CA PHE A 422 9.59 10.02 6.86
C PHE A 422 10.04 11.47 6.90
N ASN A 423 9.55 12.29 5.96
CA ASN A 423 9.75 13.73 6.02
C ASN A 423 8.59 14.32 6.82
N LEU A 424 8.84 14.60 8.10
CA LEU A 424 7.86 15.15 9.05
C LEU A 424 7.65 16.67 8.89
N ASP A 425 8.32 17.32 7.93
CA ASP A 425 8.21 18.76 7.71
C ASP A 425 7.42 19.06 6.43
N SER A 426 6.11 19.26 6.58
CA SER A 426 5.33 20.20 5.78
C SER A 426 4.04 20.54 6.54
N PRO A 427 3.66 21.84 6.61
CA PRO A 427 2.69 22.38 7.56
C PRO A 427 1.27 21.82 7.44
#